data_AF-A0A377W6M7-F1
#
_entry.id   AF-A0A377W6M7-F1
#
_cell.length_a   1.000
_cell.length_b   1.000
_cell.length_c   1.000
_cell.angle_alpha   90.00
_cell.angle_beta   90.00
_cell.angle_gamma   90.00
#
_symmetry.space_group_name_H-M   'P 1'
#
loop_
_entity.id
_entity.type
_entity.pdbx_description
1 polymer ?
#
loop_
_entity_poly.entity_id
_entity_poly.type
_entity_poly.pdbx_seq_one_letter_code
_entity_poly.pdbx_strand_id
1 'polypeptide(L)'
;MNSLFQQVAQKTGVSNTLENEFKGRASELQRMEGDLQSKMQRLQSMKPGAERTKLEKDVMAQRQTFSQKAQAFEQDRARRSNEERGKLVTRIQTAVQSVAKDQSIDLVVDANAVAYNSSDVKDITADVLKQVK
;
A
#
# COMPACT_ATOMS: atom_id res chain seq x y z
N MET A 1 -8.26 13.87 -11.53
CA MET A 1 -7.12 13.52 -10.65
C MET A 1 -6.70 12.04 -10.66
N ASN A 2 -7.63 11.08 -10.72
CA ASN A 2 -7.27 9.64 -10.62
C ASN A 2 -6.29 9.16 -11.71
N SER A 3 -6.49 9.54 -12.97
CA SER A 3 -5.57 9.19 -14.08
C SER A 3 -4.15 9.73 -13.83
N LEU A 4 -4.04 10.97 -13.35
CA LEU A 4 -2.76 11.61 -13.07
C LEU A 4 -2.04 10.95 -11.89
N PHE A 5 -2.79 10.58 -10.85
CA PHE A 5 -2.26 9.80 -9.74
C PHE A 5 -1.68 8.45 -10.20
N GLN A 6 -2.42 7.69 -11.01
CA GLN A 6 -1.94 6.39 -11.51
C GLN A 6 -0.68 6.54 -12.36
N GLN A 7 -0.64 7.51 -13.27
CA GLN A 7 0.53 7.75 -14.13
C GLN A 7 1.77 8.17 -13.33
N VAL A 8 1.59 9.06 -12.33
CA VAL A 8 2.71 9.48 -11.47
C VAL A 8 3.15 8.33 -10.55
N ALA A 9 2.22 7.56 -9.98
CA ALA A 9 2.55 6.38 -9.18
C ALA A 9 3.35 5.34 -10.00
N GLN A 10 2.95 5.09 -11.25
CA GLN A 10 3.67 4.21 -12.16
C GLN A 10 5.05 4.76 -12.51
N LYS A 11 5.16 6.06 -12.82
CA LYS A 11 6.43 6.73 -13.17
C LYS A 11 7.42 6.75 -12.00
N THR A 12 6.93 6.95 -10.78
CA THR A 12 7.76 7.01 -9.56
C THR A 12 8.13 5.64 -9.02
N GLY A 13 7.48 4.57 -9.48
CA GLY A 13 7.73 3.22 -8.98
C GLY A 13 7.35 3.05 -7.52
N VAL A 14 6.44 3.87 -6.99
CA VAL A 14 6.04 3.86 -5.57
C VAL A 14 5.57 2.47 -5.13
N SER A 15 4.85 1.77 -6.00
CA SER A 15 4.37 0.41 -5.74
C SER A 15 5.54 -0.57 -5.58
N ASN A 16 6.58 -0.47 -6.42
CA ASN A 16 7.77 -1.32 -6.33
C ASN A 16 8.58 -0.99 -5.07
N THR A 17 8.68 0.29 -4.69
CA THR A 17 9.34 0.71 -3.45
C THR A 17 8.65 0.13 -2.23
N LEU A 18 7.32 0.25 -2.15
CA LEU A 18 6.53 -0.36 -1.09
C LEU A 18 6.66 -1.90 -1.12
N GLU A 19 6.58 -2.54 -2.28
CA GLU A 19 6.77 -3.99 -2.38
C GLU A 19 8.12 -4.42 -1.82
N ASN A 20 9.21 -3.76 -2.22
CA ASN A 20 10.56 -4.07 -1.74
C ASN A 20 10.71 -3.85 -0.23
N GLU A 21 10.13 -2.78 0.31
CA GLU A 21 10.14 -2.46 1.75
C GLU A 21 9.45 -3.55 2.60
N PHE A 22 8.39 -4.15 2.05
CA PHE A 22 7.56 -5.12 2.78
C PHE A 22 7.86 -6.58 2.43
N LYS A 23 8.56 -6.87 1.33
CA LYS A 23 8.85 -8.24 0.84
C LYS A 23 9.54 -9.13 1.89
N GLY A 24 10.50 -8.57 2.63
CA GLY A 24 11.21 -9.32 3.68
C GLY A 24 10.27 -9.79 4.79
N ARG A 25 9.44 -8.88 5.31
CA ARG A 25 8.45 -9.16 6.36
C ARG A 25 7.34 -10.09 5.87
N ALA A 26 6.88 -9.91 4.64
CA ALA A 26 5.91 -10.81 4.01
C ALA A 26 6.45 -12.25 3.91
N SER A 27 7.72 -12.41 3.48
CA SER A 27 8.37 -13.71 3.41
C SER A 27 8.53 -14.36 4.79
N GLU A 28 8.82 -13.56 5.83
CA GLU A 28 8.89 -14.04 7.20
C GLU A 28 7.52 -14.54 7.70
N LEU A 29 6.45 -13.77 7.47
CA LEU A 29 5.07 -14.15 7.82
C LEU A 29 4.65 -15.45 7.11
N GLN A 30 4.94 -15.58 5.81
CA GLN A 30 4.64 -16.79 5.06
C GLN A 30 5.36 -18.03 5.61
N ARG A 31 6.63 -17.89 6.03
CA ARG A 31 7.37 -18.99 6.67
C ARG A 31 6.78 -19.36 8.03
N MET A 32 6.42 -18.37 8.84
CA MET A 32 5.79 -18.60 10.15
C MET A 32 4.44 -19.31 10.00
N GLU A 33 3.64 -18.93 9.01
CA GLU A 33 2.36 -19.58 8.70
C GLU A 33 2.56 -21.06 8.31
N GLY A 34 3.52 -21.34 7.43
CA GLY A 34 3.86 -22.71 7.03
C GLY A 34 4.37 -23.59 8.18
N ASP A 35 5.22 -23.03 9.06
CA ASP A 35 5.68 -23.73 10.26
C ASP A 35 4.52 -24.03 11.22
N LEU A 36 3.66 -23.05 11.46
CA LEU A 36 2.45 -23.20 12.28
C LEU A 36 1.52 -24.28 11.71
N GLN A 37 1.28 -24.29 10.40
CA GLN A 37 0.46 -25.31 9.73
C GLN A 37 1.06 -26.71 9.90
N SER A 38 2.37 -26.84 9.71
CA SER A 38 3.08 -28.11 9.86
C SER A 38 3.01 -28.63 11.30
N LYS A 39 3.23 -27.76 12.29
CA LYS A 39 3.14 -28.11 13.72
C LYS A 39 1.73 -28.47 14.14
N MET A 40 0.71 -27.79 13.61
CA MET A 40 -0.69 -28.13 13.86
C MET A 40 -1.06 -29.51 13.29
N GLN A 41 -0.64 -29.83 12.07
CA GLN A 41 -0.86 -31.15 11.48
C GLN A 41 -0.19 -32.24 12.32
N ARG A 42 1.07 -32.01 12.73
CA ARG A 42 1.77 -32.94 13.63
C ARG A 42 1.00 -33.13 14.93
N LEU A 43 0.52 -32.04 15.54
CA LEU A 43 -0.23 -32.08 16.79
C LEU A 43 -1.52 -32.90 16.69
N GLN A 44 -2.25 -32.81 15.58
CA GLN A 44 -3.45 -33.61 15.33
C GLN A 44 -3.16 -35.11 15.32
N SER A 45 -2.01 -35.52 14.80
CA SER A 45 -1.57 -36.92 14.73
C SER A 45 -0.92 -37.45 16.01
N MET A 46 -0.59 -36.58 16.98
CA MET A 46 0.12 -36.97 18.19
C MET A 46 -0.79 -37.54 19.27
N LYS A 47 -0.34 -38.63 19.91
CA LYS A 47 -1.00 -39.19 21.09
C LYS A 47 -0.86 -38.24 22.29
N PRO A 48 -1.82 -38.24 23.24
CA PRO A 48 -1.70 -37.50 24.49
C PRO A 48 -0.41 -37.87 25.25
N GLY A 49 0.29 -36.85 25.76
CA GLY A 49 1.55 -37.02 26.49
C GLY A 49 2.34 -35.72 26.60
N ALA A 50 3.46 -35.77 27.35
CA ALA A 50 4.28 -34.59 27.64
C ALA A 50 4.80 -33.87 26.37
N GLU A 51 5.16 -34.62 25.33
CA GLU A 51 5.61 -34.04 24.05
C GLU A 51 4.50 -33.28 23.32
N ARG A 52 3.26 -33.80 23.36
CA ARG A 52 2.10 -33.15 22.77
C ARG A 52 1.81 -31.83 23.48
N THR A 53 1.81 -31.84 24.82
CA THR A 53 1.60 -30.62 25.63
C THR A 53 2.70 -29.59 25.39
N LYS A 54 3.95 -30.01 25.20
CA LYS A 54 5.05 -29.10 24.85
C LYS A 54 4.82 -28.46 23.48
N LEU A 55 4.41 -29.24 22.48
CA LEU A 55 4.10 -28.74 21.14
C LEU A 55 2.88 -27.82 21.14
N GLU A 56 1.84 -28.11 21.93
CA GLU A 56 0.67 -27.24 22.11
C GLU A 56 1.08 -25.85 22.61
N LYS A 57 1.92 -25.79 23.65
CA LYS A 57 2.44 -24.52 24.19
C LYS A 57 3.26 -23.75 23.15
N ASP A 58 4.11 -24.44 22.40
CA ASP A 58 4.93 -23.83 21.35
C ASP A 58 4.06 -23.26 20.21
N VAL A 59 3.07 -24.03 19.74
CA VAL A 59 2.10 -23.58 18.72
C VAL A 59 1.30 -22.37 19.21
N MET A 60 0.87 -22.36 20.48
CA MET A 60 0.17 -21.20 21.05
C MET A 60 1.06 -19.95 21.09
N ALA A 61 2.31 -20.10 21.54
CA ALA A 61 3.27 -19.00 21.57
C ALA A 61 3.56 -18.46 20.16
N GLN A 62 3.82 -19.35 19.20
CA GLN A 62 4.05 -18.96 17.81
C GLN A 62 2.83 -18.32 17.16
N ARG A 63 1.61 -18.80 17.43
CA ARG A 63 0.37 -18.17 16.95
C ARG A 63 0.23 -16.75 17.46
N GLN A 64 0.53 -16.51 18.74
CA GLN A 64 0.49 -15.18 19.33
C GLN A 64 1.52 -14.26 18.66
N THR A 65 2.77 -14.72 18.50
CA THR A 65 3.81 -13.95 17.80
C THR A 65 3.45 -13.66 16.35
N PHE A 66 2.93 -14.65 15.62
CA PHE A 66 2.46 -14.49 14.25
C PHE A 66 1.36 -13.43 14.16
N SER A 67 0.34 -13.53 15.02
CA SER A 67 -0.77 -12.56 15.03
C SER A 67 -0.28 -11.13 15.29
N GLN A 68 0.63 -10.94 16.24
CA GLN A 68 1.21 -9.62 16.53
C GLN A 68 2.02 -9.08 15.34
N LYS A 69 2.87 -9.91 14.73
CA LYS A 69 3.66 -9.52 13.56
C LYS A 69 2.79 -9.24 12.33
N ALA A 70 1.75 -10.03 12.09
CA ALA A 70 0.81 -9.83 10.99
C ALA A 70 0.05 -8.51 11.16
N GLN A 71 -0.47 -8.24 12.35
CA GLN A 71 -1.16 -6.98 12.64
C GLN A 71 -0.23 -5.76 12.46
N ALA A 72 0.99 -5.83 12.99
CA ALA A 72 1.97 -4.76 12.83
C ALA A 72 2.35 -4.54 11.35
N PHE A 73 2.52 -5.63 10.60
CA PHE A 73 2.80 -5.59 9.17
C PHE A 73 1.68 -4.90 8.38
N GLU A 74 0.43 -5.24 8.63
CA GLU A 74 -0.72 -4.62 7.96
C GLU A 74 -0.85 -3.14 8.30
N GLN A 75 -0.69 -2.78 9.58
CA GLN A 75 -0.74 -1.38 10.03
C GLN A 75 0.37 -0.55 9.39
N ASP A 76 1.61 -1.04 9.40
CA ASP A 76 2.72 -0.36 8.76
C ASP A 76 2.53 -0.25 7.26
N ARG A 77 2.04 -1.29 6.61
CA ARG A 77 1.78 -1.29 5.17
C ARG A 77 0.72 -0.26 4.79
N ALA A 78 -0.37 -0.19 5.56
CA ALA A 78 -1.41 0.83 5.36
C ALA A 78 -0.86 2.24 5.60
N ARG A 79 -0.11 2.45 6.69
CA ARG A 79 0.51 3.74 7.01
C ARG A 79 1.46 4.19 5.90
N ARG A 80 2.41 3.35 5.49
CA ARG A 80 3.38 3.66 4.44
C ARG A 80 2.70 3.88 3.09
N SER A 81 1.68 3.10 2.75
CA SER A 81 0.89 3.31 1.54
C SER A 81 0.20 4.69 1.53
N ASN A 82 -0.38 5.10 2.67
CA ASN A 82 -1.01 6.41 2.80
C ASN A 82 0.01 7.56 2.77
N GLU A 83 1.17 7.39 3.41
CA GLU A 83 2.26 8.38 3.38
C GLU A 83 2.75 8.62 1.95
N GLU A 84 3.06 7.55 1.21
CA GLU A 84 3.54 7.67 -0.16
C GLU A 84 2.45 8.21 -1.10
N ARG A 85 1.20 7.78 -0.93
CA ARG A 85 0.05 8.36 -1.63
C ARG A 85 -0.08 9.85 -1.34
N GLY A 86 0.07 10.27 -0.08
CA GLY A 86 0.03 11.67 0.33
C GLY A 86 1.12 12.49 -0.36
N LYS A 87 2.35 11.99 -0.39
CA LYS A 87 3.47 12.64 -1.11
C LYS A 87 3.16 12.82 -2.59
N LEU A 88 2.59 11.82 -3.25
CA LEU A 88 2.19 11.91 -4.65
C LEU A 88 1.09 12.96 -4.86
N VAL A 89 0.07 12.98 -3.99
CA VAL A 89 -0.99 14.00 -4.06
C VAL A 89 -0.40 15.40 -3.92
N THR A 90 0.49 15.62 -2.95
CA THR A 90 1.15 16.92 -2.77
C THR A 90 1.95 17.33 -4.00
N ARG A 91 2.74 16.43 -4.59
CA ARG A 91 3.50 16.71 -5.83
C ARG A 91 2.59 17.09 -6.99
N ILE A 92 1.48 16.37 -7.15
CA ILE A 92 0.49 16.68 -8.18
C ILE A 92 -0.14 18.04 -7.92
N GLN A 93 -0.54 18.34 -6.69
CA GLN A 93 -1.12 19.64 -6.34
C GLN A 93 -0.15 20.79 -6.60
N THR A 94 1.14 20.63 -6.30
CA THR A 94 2.17 21.62 -6.64
C THR A 94 2.28 21.82 -8.16
N ALA A 95 2.25 20.74 -8.95
CA ALA A 95 2.25 20.84 -10.40
C ALA A 95 0.99 21.52 -10.95
N VAL A 96 -0.20 21.20 -10.41
CA VAL A 96 -1.47 21.87 -10.73
C VAL A 96 -1.37 23.36 -10.46
N GLN A 97 -0.88 23.75 -9.28
CA GLN A 97 -0.73 25.16 -8.92
C GLN A 97 0.26 25.90 -9.82
N SER A 98 1.37 25.26 -10.23
CA SER A 98 2.31 25.84 -11.19
C SER A 98 1.61 26.11 -12.53
N VAL A 99 0.98 25.08 -13.10
CA VAL A 99 0.31 25.19 -14.41
C VAL A 99 -0.82 26.21 -14.38
N ALA A 100 -1.61 26.22 -13.30
CA ALA A 100 -2.70 27.18 -13.14
C ALA A 100 -2.18 28.62 -13.09
N LYS A 101 -1.09 28.89 -12.35
CA LYS A 101 -0.44 30.21 -12.32
C LYS A 101 0.13 30.61 -13.67
N ASP A 102 0.81 29.69 -14.35
CA ASP A 102 1.43 29.93 -15.66
C ASP A 102 0.39 30.23 -16.76
N GLN A 103 -0.83 29.72 -16.61
CA GLN A 103 -1.93 29.87 -17.57
C GLN A 103 -3.03 30.82 -17.09
N SER A 104 -2.83 31.52 -15.97
CA SER A 104 -3.83 32.43 -15.36
C SER A 104 -5.19 31.77 -15.14
N ILE A 105 -5.20 30.54 -14.63
CA ILE A 105 -6.41 29.78 -14.27
C ILE A 105 -6.71 29.97 -12.78
N ASP A 106 -7.88 30.53 -12.48
CA ASP A 106 -8.29 30.81 -11.10
C ASP A 106 -8.93 29.61 -10.40
N LEU A 107 -9.57 28.70 -11.16
CA LEU A 107 -10.25 27.53 -10.64
C LEU A 107 -9.93 26.28 -11.46
N VAL A 108 -9.43 25.25 -10.79
CA VAL A 108 -9.24 23.91 -11.36
C VAL A 108 -10.21 22.95 -10.68
N VAL A 109 -11.03 22.28 -11.47
CA VAL A 109 -12.02 21.31 -11.00
C VAL A 109 -11.55 19.89 -11.34
N ASP A 110 -11.74 18.94 -10.42
CA ASP A 110 -11.46 17.53 -10.72
C ASP A 110 -12.46 17.01 -11.75
N ALA A 111 -11.95 16.45 -12.86
CA ALA A 111 -12.75 15.85 -13.93
C ALA A 111 -13.74 14.79 -13.41
N ASN A 112 -13.45 14.09 -12.30
CA ASN A 112 -14.38 13.12 -11.70
C ASN A 112 -15.67 13.77 -11.18
N ALA A 113 -15.67 15.07 -10.90
CA ALA A 113 -16.84 15.83 -10.44
C ALA A 113 -17.57 16.56 -11.58
N VAL A 114 -17.09 16.45 -12.82
CA VAL A 114 -17.62 17.15 -13.99
C VAL A 114 -18.39 16.15 -14.85
N ALA A 115 -19.71 16.31 -14.97
CA ALA A 115 -20.54 15.47 -15.83
C ALA A 115 -20.36 15.79 -17.32
N TYR A 116 -20.10 17.06 -17.65
CA TYR A 116 -19.87 17.56 -18.99
C TYR A 116 -19.14 18.91 -18.93
N ASN A 117 -18.24 19.16 -19.87
CA ASN A 117 -17.69 20.47 -20.18
C ASN A 117 -17.60 20.68 -21.70
N SER A 118 -17.69 21.92 -22.14
CA SER A 118 -17.53 22.28 -23.55
C SER A 118 -16.05 22.23 -23.96
N SER A 119 -15.78 22.11 -25.27
CA SER A 119 -14.41 21.91 -25.79
C SER A 119 -13.45 23.09 -25.57
N ASP A 120 -13.99 24.27 -25.30
CA ASP A 120 -13.24 25.48 -24.93
C ASP A 120 -12.78 25.47 -23.47
N VAL A 121 -13.36 24.62 -22.61
CA VAL A 121 -12.86 24.39 -21.25
C VAL A 121 -11.61 23.51 -21.33
N LYS A 122 -10.45 24.12 -21.11
CA LYS A 122 -9.16 23.44 -21.22
C LYS A 122 -8.99 22.33 -20.17
N ASP A 123 -8.63 21.14 -20.63
CA ASP A 123 -8.09 20.07 -19.78
C ASP A 123 -6.57 20.24 -19.62
N ILE A 124 -6.14 20.53 -18.39
CA ILE A 124 -4.71 20.73 -18.06
C ILE A 124 -4.01 19.44 -17.61
N THR A 125 -4.67 18.28 -17.61
CA THR A 125 -4.12 16.99 -17.13
C THR A 125 -2.75 16.68 -17.75
N ALA A 126 -2.62 16.86 -19.07
CA ALA A 126 -1.36 16.61 -19.78
C ALA A 126 -0.26 17.63 -19.42
N ASP A 127 -0.62 18.90 -19.23
CA ASP A 127 0.32 19.96 -18.85
C ASP A 127 0.83 19.72 -17.42
N VAL A 128 -0.07 19.37 -16.51
CA VAL A 128 0.27 19.03 -15.12
C VAL A 128 1.18 17.81 -15.07
N LEU A 129 0.90 16.75 -15.82
CA LEU A 129 1.74 15.55 -15.84
C LEU A 129 3.18 15.83 -16.25
N LYS A 130 3.41 16.76 -17.19
CA LYS A 130 4.75 17.19 -17.61
C LYS A 130 5.51 17.91 -16.49
N GLN A 131 4.77 18.62 -15.63
CA GLN A 131 5.32 19.41 -14.54
C GLN A 131 5.55 18.60 -13.25
N VAL A 132 4.95 17.42 -13.11
CA VAL A 132 5.20 16.53 -11.97
C VAL A 132 6.62 15.93 -12.06
N LYS A 133 7.44 16.29 -11.06
CA LYS A 133 8.80 15.78 -10.83
C LYS A 133 8.84 14.55 -9.93
#